data_AF-A0A530ADL2-F1
#
_entry.id   AF-A0A530ADL2-F1
#
_cell.length_a   1.000
_cell.length_b   1.000
_cell.length_c   1.000
_cell.angle_alpha   90.00
_cell.angle_beta   90.00
_cell.angle_gamma   90.00
#
_symmetry.space_group_name_H-M   'P 1'
#
loop_
_entity.id
_entity.type
_entity.pdbx_description
1 polymer ?
#
loop_
_entity_poly.entity_id
_entity_poly.type
_entity_poly.pdbx_seq_one_letter_code
_entity_poly.pdbx_strand_id
1 'polypeptide(L)'
;EHDVWSHKQLLNVVSHTPVETTNFEAMRKAGGWVDLMRLNVPAEQKLYTWWSYRAKDWEASNRGRRLDHVWSSANLVPAFKGYEILQAARGWEKPSDHVPVIAKFDLD
;
A
#
# COMPACT_ATOMS: atom_id res chain seq x y z
N GLU A 1 -1.84 -11.10 -2.68
CA GLU A 1 -1.87 -11.72 -1.34
C GLU A 1 -1.11 -10.93 -0.27
N HIS A 2 0.12 -10.51 -0.53
CA HIS A 2 1.01 -10.10 0.55
C HIS A 2 0.79 -8.69 1.12
N ASP A 3 -0.02 -7.84 0.50
CA ASP A 3 -0.27 -6.46 0.92
C ASP A 3 -1.34 -6.28 2.01
N VAL A 4 -1.78 -7.38 2.63
CA VAL A 4 -2.76 -7.35 3.73
C VAL A 4 -2.32 -8.25 4.89
N TRP A 5 -2.92 -8.05 6.06
CA TRP A 5 -2.66 -8.85 7.27
C TRP A 5 -3.12 -10.31 7.16
N SER A 6 -4.16 -10.60 6.39
CA SER A 6 -4.56 -11.98 6.09
C SER A 6 -5.34 -12.06 4.79
N HIS A 7 -4.71 -12.57 3.73
CA HIS A 7 -5.39 -12.71 2.44
C HIS A 7 -6.59 -13.64 2.53
N LYS A 8 -6.41 -14.82 3.13
CA LYS A 8 -7.49 -15.82 3.29
C LYS A 8 -8.72 -15.25 3.99
N GLN A 9 -8.54 -14.49 5.07
CA GLN A 9 -9.67 -13.94 5.84
C GLN A 9 -10.32 -12.71 5.18
N LEU A 10 -9.66 -12.12 4.17
CA LEU A 10 -10.14 -10.90 3.51
C LEU A 10 -10.75 -11.13 2.12
N LEU A 11 -10.79 -12.38 1.63
CA LEU A 11 -11.33 -12.71 0.29
C LEU A 11 -12.79 -12.28 0.06
N ASN A 12 -13.57 -12.10 1.13
CA ASN A 12 -14.96 -11.64 1.07
C ASN A 12 -15.16 -10.26 1.71
N VAL A 13 -14.08 -9.49 1.85
CA VAL A 13 -14.10 -8.16 2.45
C VAL A 13 -13.78 -7.13 1.38
N VAL A 14 -14.62 -6.09 1.29
CA VAL A 14 -14.39 -4.94 0.40
C VAL A 14 -12.97 -4.41 0.59
N SER A 15 -12.34 -4.04 -0.52
CA SER A 15 -10.92 -3.72 -0.69
C SER A 15 -9.97 -4.91 -0.90
N HIS A 16 -10.44 -6.16 -0.92
CA HIS A 16 -9.57 -7.34 -1.10
C HIS A 16 -10.27 -8.57 -1.70
N THR A 17 -11.44 -8.39 -2.28
CA THR A 17 -12.12 -9.49 -2.99
C THR A 17 -11.33 -9.91 -4.24
N PRO A 18 -11.46 -11.16 -4.72
CA PRO A 18 -10.80 -11.61 -5.93
C PRO A 18 -11.05 -10.71 -7.13
N VAL A 19 -12.29 -10.20 -7.30
CA VAL A 19 -12.63 -9.30 -8.41
C VAL A 19 -11.90 -7.97 -8.30
N GLU A 20 -11.82 -7.38 -7.10
CA GLU A 20 -11.08 -6.14 -6.87
C GLU A 20 -9.59 -6.34 -7.14
N THR A 21 -8.95 -7.32 -6.49
CA THR A 21 -7.50 -7.51 -6.60
C THR A 21 -7.05 -7.96 -7.98
N THR A 22 -7.86 -8.79 -8.66
CA THR A 22 -7.53 -9.27 -10.02
C THR A 22 -7.64 -8.14 -11.03
N ASN A 23 -8.73 -7.37 -11.00
CA ASN A 23 -8.94 -6.29 -11.95
C ASN A 23 -7.98 -5.12 -11.70
N PHE A 24 -7.65 -4.84 -10.44
CA PHE A 24 -6.68 -3.80 -10.08
C PHE A 24 -5.29 -4.12 -10.65
N GLU A 25 -4.81 -5.36 -10.51
CA GLU A 25 -3.55 -5.79 -11.11
C GLU A 25 -3.61 -5.87 -12.64
N ALA A 26 -4.74 -6.30 -13.20
CA ALA A 26 -4.93 -6.32 -14.66
C ALA A 26 -4.86 -4.90 -15.25
N MET A 27 -5.52 -3.93 -14.60
CA MET A 27 -5.47 -2.52 -14.98
C MET A 27 -4.05 -1.96 -14.90
N ARG A 28 -3.33 -2.23 -13.81
CA ARG A 28 -1.93 -1.80 -13.64
C ARG A 28 -1.05 -2.30 -14.78
N LYS A 29 -1.14 -3.59 -15.09
CA LYS A 29 -0.36 -4.25 -16.14
C LYS A 29 -0.73 -3.75 -17.53
N ALA A 30 -2.02 -3.64 -17.83
CA ALA A 30 -2.51 -3.15 -19.12
C ALA A 30 -2.10 -1.69 -19.38
N GLY A 31 -2.06 -0.87 -18.34
CA GLY A 31 -1.56 0.51 -18.44
C GLY A 31 -0.03 0.64 -18.48
N GLY A 32 0.72 -0.45 -18.36
CA GLY A 32 2.19 -0.41 -18.32
C GLY A 32 2.75 0.30 -17.08
N TRP A 33 1.98 0.34 -15.98
CA TRP A 33 2.36 1.06 -14.77
C TRP A 33 3.29 0.23 -13.89
N VAL A 34 4.38 0.85 -13.44
CA VAL A 34 5.31 0.29 -12.47
C VAL A 34 4.81 0.63 -11.06
N ASP A 35 4.66 -0.38 -10.20
CA ASP A 35 4.40 -0.14 -8.77
C ASP A 35 5.69 0.23 -8.06
N LEU A 36 5.93 1.53 -7.87
CA LEU A 36 7.18 2.05 -7.32
C LEU A 36 7.41 1.59 -5.88
N MET A 37 6.33 1.41 -5.11
CA MET A 37 6.43 0.90 -3.73
C MET A 37 6.85 -0.57 -3.67
N ARG A 38 6.60 -1.34 -4.75
CA ARG A 38 6.96 -2.76 -4.87
C ARG A 38 8.15 -3.03 -5.77
N LEU A 39 8.81 -1.99 -6.31
CA LEU A 39 9.89 -2.13 -7.28
C LEU A 39 11.07 -2.99 -6.76
N ASN A 40 11.50 -2.74 -5.52
CA ASN A 40 12.64 -3.42 -4.88
C ASN A 40 12.31 -3.94 -3.48
N VAL A 41 11.04 -4.28 -3.25
CA VAL A 41 10.56 -4.71 -1.93
C VAL A 41 10.06 -6.14 -2.00
N PRO A 42 10.65 -7.07 -1.23
CA PRO A 42 10.21 -8.46 -1.21
C PRO A 42 8.73 -8.57 -0.89
N ALA A 43 8.04 -9.51 -1.54
CA ALA A 43 6.59 -9.62 -1.46
C ALA A 43 6.11 -9.81 -0.01
N GLU A 44 6.85 -10.58 0.79
CA GLU A 44 6.60 -10.87 2.20
C GLU A 44 6.65 -9.63 3.11
N GLN A 45 7.41 -8.60 2.75
CA GLN A 45 7.45 -7.36 3.51
C GLN A 45 6.11 -6.64 3.37
N LYS A 46 5.47 -6.35 4.50
CA LYS A 46 4.17 -5.69 4.56
C LYS A 46 4.32 -4.18 4.44
N LEU A 47 3.52 -3.58 3.56
CA LEU A 47 3.56 -2.15 3.25
C LEU A 47 2.22 -1.49 3.60
N TYR A 48 1.74 -1.68 4.82
CA TYR A 48 0.43 -1.20 5.22
C TYR A 48 0.37 0.31 5.24
N THR A 49 -0.72 0.85 4.72
CA THR A 49 -1.01 2.28 4.70
C THR A 49 -2.33 2.59 5.40
N TRP A 50 -3.09 1.56 5.81
CA TRP A 50 -4.40 1.69 6.42
C TRP A 50 -4.63 0.72 7.59
N TRP A 51 -5.29 1.20 8.65
CA TRP A 51 -5.75 0.41 9.80
C TRP A 51 -7.12 0.88 10.31
N SER A 52 -8.06 -0.06 10.42
CA SER A 52 -9.43 0.20 10.88
C SER A 52 -9.50 0.90 12.25
N TYR A 53 -10.37 1.90 12.37
CA TYR A 53 -10.74 2.49 13.67
C TYR A 53 -11.36 1.50 14.67
N ARG A 54 -11.83 0.33 14.22
CA ARG A 54 -12.45 -0.67 15.10
C ARG A 54 -11.44 -1.41 15.97
N ALA A 55 -10.16 -1.38 15.63
CA ALA A 55 -9.11 -1.94 16.48
C ALA A 55 -8.82 -0.96 17.62
N LYS A 56 -9.06 -1.41 18.87
CA LYS A 56 -8.77 -0.62 20.07
C LYS A 56 -7.29 -0.25 20.18
N ASP A 57 -6.43 -1.20 19.82
CA ASP A 57 -4.98 -1.02 19.69
C ASP A 57 -4.56 -1.53 18.30
N TRP A 58 -4.33 -0.59 17.39
CA TRP A 58 -3.99 -0.88 16.01
C TRP A 58 -2.55 -1.37 15.88
N GLU A 59 -1.65 -0.94 16.77
CA GLU A 59 -0.23 -1.29 16.74
C GLU A 59 -0.02 -2.72 17.26
N ALA A 60 -0.66 -3.08 18.39
CA ALA A 60 -0.56 -4.42 18.94
C ALA A 60 -1.14 -5.50 18.01
N SER A 61 -2.24 -5.20 17.32
CA SER A 61 -2.85 -6.14 16.38
C SER A 61 -2.20 -6.12 14.99
N ASN A 62 -1.66 -4.98 14.59
CA ASN A 62 -1.09 -4.67 13.28
C ASN A 62 -1.86 -5.26 12.08
N ARG A 63 -3.20 -5.24 12.15
CA ARG A 63 -4.08 -5.78 11.10
C ARG A 63 -4.28 -4.79 9.96
N GLY A 64 -3.19 -4.37 9.33
CA GLY A 64 -3.17 -3.35 8.28
C GLY A 64 -3.42 -3.87 6.87
N ARG A 65 -3.66 -2.93 5.95
CA ARG A 65 -3.79 -3.15 4.50
C ARG A 65 -3.00 -2.07 3.77
N ARG A 66 -2.40 -2.40 2.61
CA ARG A 66 -1.95 -1.39 1.65
C ARG A 66 -3.12 -1.01 0.77
N LEU A 67 -3.65 0.20 0.94
CA LEU A 67 -4.74 0.73 0.12
C LEU A 67 -4.31 1.98 -0.67
N ASP A 68 -3.12 2.50 -0.39
CA ASP A 68 -2.54 3.67 -1.03
C ASP A 68 -1.33 3.21 -1.86
N HIS A 69 -1.29 3.62 -3.13
CA HIS A 69 -0.34 3.13 -4.12
C HIS A 69 0.32 4.29 -4.85
N VAL A 70 1.62 4.17 -5.11
CA VAL A 70 2.34 5.06 -6.03
C VAL A 70 2.76 4.26 -7.24
N TRP A 71 2.10 4.54 -8.36
CA TRP A 71 2.41 3.94 -9.65
C TRP A 71 2.96 5.00 -10.59
N SER A 72 3.89 4.62 -11.44
CA SER A 72 4.46 5.52 -12.45
C SER A 72 4.63 4.84 -13.80
N SER A 73 4.76 5.64 -14.84
CA SER A 73 5.30 5.17 -16.11
C SER A 73 6.77 4.73 -15.93
N ALA A 74 7.25 3.86 -16.82
CA ALA A 74 8.59 3.29 -16.72
C ALA A 74 9.72 4.33 -16.82
N ASN A 75 9.51 5.43 -17.54
CA ASN A 75 10.50 6.50 -17.69
C ASN A 75 10.77 7.30 -16.40
N LEU A 76 9.91 7.22 -15.39
CA LEU A 76 10.13 7.86 -14.08
C LEU A 76 10.92 6.97 -13.11
N VAL A 77 11.10 5.68 -13.42
CA VAL A 77 11.83 4.75 -12.56
C VAL A 77 13.28 5.18 -12.31
N PRO A 78 14.06 5.67 -13.29
CA PRO A 78 15.43 6.15 -13.05
C PRO A 78 15.52 7.34 -12.08
N ALA A 79 14.48 8.19 -12.05
CA ALA A 79 14.39 9.34 -11.16
C ALA A 79 13.89 8.98 -9.75
N PHE A 80 13.32 7.78 -9.56
CA PHE A 80 12.75 7.38 -8.28
C PHE A 80 13.83 7.10 -7.24
N LYS A 81 13.85 7.88 -6.16
CA LYS A 81 14.82 7.75 -5.04
C LYS A 81 14.29 6.94 -3.87
N GLY A 82 13.04 6.48 -3.95
CA GLY A 82 12.41 5.66 -2.92
C GLY A 82 11.13 6.26 -2.39
N TYR A 83 10.53 5.55 -1.45
CA TYR A 83 9.29 5.95 -0.80
C TYR A 83 9.40 5.84 0.71
N GLU A 84 8.47 6.46 1.41
CA GLU A 84 8.32 6.41 2.85
C GLU A 84 6.83 6.25 3.18
N ILE A 85 6.53 5.36 4.14
CA ILE A 85 5.19 5.22 4.73
C ILE A 85 5.29 5.80 6.14
N LEU A 86 4.64 6.95 6.39
CA LEU A 86 4.71 7.62 7.68
C LEU A 86 3.76 6.97 8.69
N GLN A 87 4.03 5.71 9.07
CA GLN A 87 3.17 4.91 9.93
C GLN A 87 2.88 5.59 11.29
N ALA A 88 3.84 6.35 11.82
CA ALA A 88 3.68 7.12 13.06
C ALA A 88 2.49 8.10 13.01
N ALA A 89 2.07 8.57 11.82
CA ALA A 89 0.91 9.43 11.66
C ALA A 89 -0.40 8.78 12.15
N ARG A 90 -0.47 7.44 12.16
CA ARG A 90 -1.65 6.72 12.67
C ARG A 90 -1.85 6.90 14.18
N GLY A 91 -0.80 7.27 14.91
CA GLY A 91 -0.80 7.52 16.36
C GLY A 91 -0.91 8.99 16.76
N TRP A 92 -1.05 9.93 15.81
CA TRP A 92 -1.21 11.35 16.12
C TRP A 92 -2.57 11.68 16.72
N GLU A 93 -2.76 12.91 17.22
CA GLU A 93 -4.06 13.39 17.68
C GLU A 93 -5.05 13.49 16.52
N LYS A 94 -6.23 12.85 16.65
CA LYS A 94 -7.27 12.75 15.60
C LYS A 94 -6.71 12.26 14.26
N PRO A 95 -6.09 11.08 14.24
CA PRO A 95 -5.41 10.57 13.06
C PRO A 95 -6.43 10.07 12.03
N SER A 96 -6.03 10.06 10.75
CA SER A 96 -6.73 9.28 9.73
C SER A 96 -6.54 7.77 9.98
N ASP A 97 -7.41 6.94 9.42
CA ASP A 97 -7.21 5.50 9.33
C ASP A 97 -6.20 5.12 8.24
N HIS A 98 -5.88 6.07 7.35
CA HIS A 98 -4.75 6.03 6.43
C HIS A 98 -3.51 6.77 6.98
N VAL A 99 -2.32 6.39 6.51
CA VAL A 99 -1.08 7.13 6.74
C VAL A 99 -0.47 7.63 5.43
N PRO A 100 0.25 8.77 5.45
CA PRO A 100 0.88 9.30 4.25
C PRO A 100 1.86 8.32 3.60
N VAL A 101 1.79 8.23 2.27
CA VAL A 101 2.81 7.63 1.42
C VAL A 101 3.53 8.75 0.68
N ILE A 102 4.84 8.82 0.83
CA ILE A 102 5.69 9.87 0.25
C ILE A 102 6.61 9.20 -0.77
N ALA A 103 6.53 9.58 -2.04
CA ALA A 103 7.48 9.16 -3.06
C ALA A 103 8.44 10.30 -3.37
N LYS A 104 9.74 9.99 -3.45
CA LYS A 104 10.81 10.96 -3.68
C LYS A 104 11.37 10.75 -5.09
N PHE A 105 11.44 11.83 -5.86
CA PHE A 105 11.96 11.84 -7.22
C PHE A 105 13.06 12.89 -7.35
N ASP A 106 14.03 12.60 -8.19
CA ASP A 106 15.11 13.48 -8.59
C ASP A 106 14.89 13.81 -10.06
N LEU A 107 14.24 14.95 -10.28
CA LEU A 107 13.84 15.45 -11.58
C LEU A 107 14.71 16.66 -11.87
N ASP A 108 15.85 16.42 -12.50
CA ASP A 108 16.68 17.47 -13.08
C ASP A 108 16.01 18.11 -14.31
#